data_AF-A0A8J5FWP1-F1
#
_entry.id   AF-A0A8J5FWP1-F1
#
_cell.length_a   1.000
_cell.length_b   1.000
_cell.length_c   1.000
_cell.angle_alpha   90.00
_cell.angle_beta   90.00
_cell.angle_gamma   90.00
#
_symmetry.space_group_name_H-M   'P 1'
#
loop_
_entity.id
_entity.type
_entity.pdbx_description
1 polymer ?
#
loop_
_entity_poly.entity_id
_entity_poly.type
_entity_poly.pdbx_seq_one_letter_code
_entity_poly.pdbx_strand_id
1 'polypeptide(L)'
;MQETMLSSRRSPTHPEEDGQEGGDGSFDDESKTRKSASFGARAFVHARSALSGQCATVSIFLFFLVSVASLLFSRSRHVLCVSPYDPSTRALLFGAALDGLASDFGSLGVPWYPTKFQGRSKQGKSVEWSRKDLLKGLEEFVKIYETRPIKNNMYGMGFDHSFGLWFMARWLKPDLMIESGAFKGHSTWVLRQAMPETWIISLSPRHPEKYLKKGPAYVDKNCTYFAGKEFVDFGSVDWGSILMKRGISDLSRVLVFFDDHQNELKRLKQALNAGFQHLIFEDNYDTGSGDHYSLRHICDQYYIRGGGHSCFIESDEARIRMKRKRFWEKAVDRDELCGNGEEWWGVRGYMRDDFNHSNRAISYEEHFQNSRFVESVLDVYWELPPVAGPSLTHQTRYDPARASDPIIEDGRFGLFQRLGLAKLETSVFNGYTQMVYVQVSASAS
;
A
#
# COMPACT_ATOMS: atom_id res chain seq x y z
N MET A 1 53.50 14.17 -5.31
CA MET A 1 54.95 13.93 -5.34
C MET A 1 55.10 12.42 -5.36
N GLN A 2 55.35 11.83 -6.54
CA GLN A 2 55.30 10.39 -6.85
C GLN A 2 53.90 9.73 -6.62
N GLU A 3 53.40 8.72 -7.36
CA GLU A 3 53.99 7.52 -8.02
C GLU A 3 54.37 6.40 -7.02
N THR A 4 54.14 5.10 -7.25
CA THR A 4 53.71 4.32 -8.45
C THR A 4 52.91 3.04 -8.00
N MET A 5 52.14 2.33 -8.84
CA MET A 5 52.44 1.03 -9.53
C MET A 5 53.31 0.03 -8.72
N LEU A 6 53.17 -1.33 -8.75
CA LEU A 6 52.42 -2.26 -9.62
C LEU A 6 52.24 -3.68 -9.00
N SER A 7 51.46 -4.52 -9.71
CA SER A 7 51.16 -5.96 -9.63
C SER A 7 52.26 -6.98 -9.24
N SER A 8 51.84 -8.17 -8.76
CA SER A 8 52.42 -9.46 -9.18
C SER A 8 51.39 -10.63 -9.17
N ARG A 9 51.80 -11.84 -9.59
CA ARG A 9 50.96 -13.03 -9.88
C ARG A 9 51.57 -14.35 -9.34
N ARG A 10 50.68 -15.35 -9.23
CA ARG A 10 50.89 -16.84 -9.37
C ARG A 10 51.32 -17.71 -8.16
N SER A 11 50.71 -18.90 -8.19
CA SER A 11 50.88 -20.16 -7.43
C SER A 11 52.04 -21.02 -8.00
N PRO A 12 52.21 -22.35 -7.75
CA PRO A 12 51.42 -23.34 -6.96
C PRO A 12 52.25 -24.31 -6.05
N THR A 13 51.59 -25.30 -5.42
CA THR A 13 52.13 -26.69 -5.25
C THR A 13 51.01 -27.72 -5.02
N HIS A 14 51.09 -28.83 -5.76
CA HIS A 14 50.56 -30.20 -5.52
C HIS A 14 51.81 -31.14 -5.57
N PRO A 15 51.77 -32.43 -5.17
CA PRO A 15 51.16 -33.56 -5.90
C PRO A 15 50.07 -34.25 -5.01
N GLU A 16 49.77 -35.56 -4.87
CA GLU A 16 50.18 -36.88 -5.43
C GLU A 16 48.90 -37.77 -5.51
N GLU A 17 48.57 -38.74 -6.39
CA GLU A 17 49.09 -39.29 -7.68
C GLU A 17 49.35 -40.83 -7.72
N ASP A 18 48.29 -41.67 -7.56
CA ASP A 18 48.22 -43.14 -7.80
C ASP A 18 46.76 -43.50 -8.22
N GLY A 19 46.41 -44.40 -9.16
CA GLY A 19 47.10 -45.16 -10.23
C GLY A 19 46.01 -45.97 -11.01
N GLN A 20 45.88 -45.88 -12.35
CA GLN A 20 46.42 -46.79 -13.40
C GLN A 20 45.97 -48.28 -13.29
N GLU A 21 45.65 -49.06 -14.34
CA GLU A 21 45.75 -48.98 -15.83
C GLU A 21 44.44 -49.60 -16.47
N GLY A 22 44.19 -49.73 -17.79
CA GLY A 22 44.86 -49.32 -19.03
C GLY A 22 44.21 -49.96 -20.29
N GLY A 23 44.37 -49.30 -21.45
CA GLY A 23 44.61 -49.86 -22.81
C GLY A 23 43.59 -50.76 -23.52
N ASP A 24 43.62 -50.94 -24.84
CA ASP A 24 44.22 -50.18 -25.97
C ASP A 24 43.60 -50.73 -27.30
N GLY A 25 43.84 -50.09 -28.45
CA GLY A 25 43.72 -50.71 -29.79
C GLY A 25 42.62 -50.17 -30.73
N SER A 26 42.97 -50.04 -32.02
CA SER A 26 42.11 -49.60 -33.12
C SER A 26 42.20 -50.55 -34.34
N PHE A 27 41.21 -50.54 -35.25
CA PHE A 27 41.35 -50.44 -36.72
C PHE A 27 40.02 -50.65 -37.48
N ASP A 28 39.86 -49.87 -38.56
CA ASP A 28 39.16 -50.00 -39.87
C ASP A 28 38.60 -51.40 -40.31
N ASP A 29 37.65 -51.59 -41.25
CA ASP A 29 36.68 -50.79 -42.06
C ASP A 29 35.72 -51.79 -42.81
N GLU A 30 35.00 -51.37 -43.87
CA GLU A 30 34.31 -52.12 -44.94
C GLU A 30 32.78 -52.40 -44.87
N SER A 31 32.00 -51.33 -45.11
CA SER A 31 31.22 -51.19 -46.38
C SER A 31 29.72 -51.61 -46.52
N LYS A 32 29.10 -51.03 -47.57
CA LYS A 32 27.97 -51.51 -48.41
C LYS A 32 26.50 -51.38 -47.93
N THR A 33 26.08 -50.11 -47.80
CA THR A 33 24.94 -49.51 -48.55
C THR A 33 23.57 -50.22 -48.66
N ARG A 34 22.51 -49.56 -48.15
CA ARG A 34 21.29 -49.28 -48.94
C ARG A 34 20.52 -48.06 -48.41
N LYS A 35 20.19 -47.10 -49.28
CA LYS A 35 19.33 -45.94 -48.96
C LYS A 35 17.86 -46.27 -49.29
N SER A 36 16.91 -45.82 -48.47
CA SER A 36 15.52 -45.61 -48.86
C SER A 36 15.04 -44.25 -48.33
N ALA A 37 14.08 -43.63 -49.02
CA ALA A 37 13.80 -42.20 -48.89
C ALA A 37 12.77 -41.86 -47.79
N SER A 38 12.78 -40.60 -47.36
CA SER A 38 11.98 -40.09 -46.24
C SER A 38 10.47 -40.02 -46.51
N PHE A 39 9.70 -40.06 -45.43
CA PHE A 39 8.24 -40.16 -45.41
C PHE A 39 7.50 -39.01 -46.12
N GLY A 40 8.12 -37.83 -46.26
CA GLY A 40 7.50 -36.63 -46.82
C GLY A 40 7.08 -36.71 -48.29
N ALA A 41 7.64 -37.64 -49.08
CA ALA A 41 7.40 -37.70 -50.52
C ALA A 41 6.02 -38.29 -50.93
N ARG A 42 5.25 -38.89 -50.01
CA ARG A 42 3.98 -39.57 -50.33
C ARG A 42 2.70 -38.74 -50.14
N ALA A 43 2.78 -37.59 -49.45
CA ALA A 43 1.60 -36.75 -49.18
C ALA A 43 1.15 -35.90 -50.39
N PHE A 44 2.06 -35.57 -51.31
CA PHE A 44 1.83 -34.52 -52.32
C PHE A 44 1.09 -34.97 -53.61
N VAL A 45 0.75 -36.25 -53.76
CA VAL A 45 0.15 -36.79 -55.00
C VAL A 45 -1.37 -36.95 -54.92
N HIS A 46 -1.96 -37.12 -53.73
CA HIS A 46 -3.41 -37.28 -53.58
C HIS A 46 -4.20 -35.96 -53.47
N ALA A 47 -3.53 -34.81 -53.31
CA ALA A 47 -4.17 -33.50 -53.13
C ALA A 47 -4.60 -32.80 -54.45
N ARG A 48 -4.84 -33.55 -55.55
CA ARG A 48 -5.04 -32.96 -56.89
C ARG A 48 -6.21 -33.48 -57.73
N SER A 49 -7.14 -34.25 -57.13
CA SER A 49 -8.31 -34.81 -57.84
C SER A 49 -9.67 -34.48 -57.20
N ALA A 50 -9.76 -33.47 -56.33
CA ALA A 50 -10.96 -33.18 -55.53
C ALA A 50 -11.26 -31.68 -55.31
N LEU A 51 -10.93 -30.81 -56.26
CA LEU A 51 -11.46 -29.43 -56.31
C LEU A 51 -12.37 -29.25 -57.52
N SER A 52 -13.65 -29.56 -57.34
CA SER A 52 -14.71 -28.94 -58.14
C SER A 52 -14.82 -27.46 -57.74
N GLY A 53 -15.14 -26.57 -58.70
CA GLY A 53 -15.12 -25.12 -58.49
C GLY A 53 -16.07 -24.59 -57.41
N GLN A 54 -17.01 -25.40 -56.94
CA GLN A 54 -17.94 -25.09 -55.85
C GLN A 54 -17.32 -25.24 -54.45
N CYS A 55 -16.26 -26.04 -54.29
CA CYS A 55 -15.62 -26.23 -52.97
C CYS A 55 -14.77 -25.02 -52.59
N ALA A 56 -13.98 -24.48 -53.54
CA ALA A 56 -13.12 -23.32 -53.32
C ALA A 56 -13.91 -22.05 -52.94
N THR A 57 -15.07 -21.81 -53.55
CA THR A 57 -15.92 -20.66 -53.21
C THR A 57 -16.50 -20.77 -51.80
N VAL A 58 -16.91 -21.98 -51.36
CA VAL A 58 -17.35 -22.24 -49.98
C VAL A 58 -16.19 -22.05 -48.99
N SER A 59 -14.98 -22.54 -49.30
CA SER A 59 -13.80 -22.31 -48.46
C SER A 59 -13.44 -20.82 -48.34
N ILE A 60 -13.50 -20.05 -49.42
CA ILE A 60 -13.27 -18.60 -49.42
C ILE A 60 -14.36 -17.88 -48.62
N PHE A 61 -15.63 -18.26 -48.75
CA PHE A 61 -16.72 -17.67 -47.99
C PHE A 61 -16.62 -17.98 -46.49
N LEU A 62 -16.22 -19.21 -46.12
CA LEU A 62 -15.88 -19.57 -44.75
C LEU A 62 -14.69 -18.77 -44.21
N PHE A 63 -13.61 -18.60 -44.97
CA PHE A 63 -12.49 -17.74 -44.58
C PHE A 63 -12.91 -16.28 -44.41
N PHE A 64 -13.80 -15.78 -45.27
CA PHE A 64 -14.34 -14.42 -45.16
C PHE A 64 -15.24 -14.26 -43.93
N LEU A 65 -16.13 -15.23 -43.65
CA LEU A 65 -16.93 -15.26 -42.42
C LEU A 65 -16.06 -15.35 -41.15
N VAL A 66 -15.01 -16.18 -41.13
CA VAL A 66 -14.06 -16.27 -40.01
C VAL A 66 -13.26 -14.98 -39.86
N SER A 67 -12.89 -14.32 -40.96
CA SER A 67 -12.21 -13.02 -40.96
C SER A 67 -13.11 -11.90 -40.43
N VAL A 68 -14.37 -11.83 -40.89
CA VAL A 68 -15.37 -10.85 -40.42
C VAL A 68 -15.72 -11.11 -38.95
N ALA A 69 -15.92 -12.37 -38.55
CA ALA A 69 -16.11 -12.74 -37.15
C ALA A 69 -14.90 -12.33 -36.31
N SER A 70 -13.68 -12.59 -36.77
CA SER A 70 -12.44 -12.19 -36.09
C SER A 70 -12.29 -10.67 -35.99
N LEU A 71 -12.70 -9.91 -37.01
CA LEU A 71 -12.71 -8.43 -36.99
C LEU A 71 -13.81 -7.85 -36.09
N LEU A 72 -14.95 -8.55 -35.94
CA LEU A 72 -16.00 -8.19 -34.98
C LEU A 72 -15.57 -8.52 -33.55
N PHE A 73 -14.97 -9.69 -33.31
CA PHE A 73 -14.38 -10.08 -32.02
C PHE A 73 -13.13 -9.28 -31.66
N SER A 74 -12.38 -8.72 -32.62
CA SER A 74 -11.27 -7.80 -32.35
C SER A 74 -11.75 -6.37 -32.11
N ARG A 75 -12.86 -5.94 -32.74
CA ARG A 75 -13.50 -4.64 -32.45
C ARG A 75 -14.31 -4.64 -31.15
N SER A 76 -14.83 -5.79 -30.69
CA SER A 76 -15.45 -5.90 -29.37
C SER A 76 -14.43 -6.04 -28.23
N ARG A 77 -13.19 -6.44 -28.54
CA ARG A 77 -12.05 -6.33 -27.63
C ARG A 77 -11.56 -4.88 -27.55
N HIS A 78 -12.26 -4.08 -26.76
CA HIS A 78 -11.56 -3.06 -25.98
C HIS A 78 -10.38 -3.73 -25.25
N VAL A 79 -9.22 -3.07 -25.22
CA VAL A 79 -8.11 -3.48 -24.36
C VAL A 79 -8.48 -3.10 -22.92
N LEU A 80 -9.36 -3.90 -22.34
CA LEU A 80 -9.73 -3.82 -20.94
C LEU A 80 -8.56 -4.36 -20.14
N CYS A 81 -7.85 -3.48 -19.44
CA CYS A 81 -7.06 -3.85 -18.26
C CYS A 81 -8.03 -4.26 -17.15
N VAL A 82 -8.63 -5.45 -17.29
CA VAL A 82 -9.49 -6.05 -16.26
C VAL A 82 -8.61 -6.36 -15.06
N SER A 83 -8.73 -5.54 -14.01
CA SER A 83 -8.25 -5.94 -12.69
C SER A 83 -8.96 -7.25 -12.33
N PRO A 84 -8.26 -8.33 -11.91
CA PRO A 84 -8.88 -9.63 -11.62
C PRO A 84 -9.71 -9.65 -10.32
N TYR A 85 -10.18 -8.49 -9.87
CA TYR A 85 -10.89 -8.23 -8.62
C TYR A 85 -12.21 -7.44 -8.82
N ASP A 86 -12.85 -7.52 -9.99
CA ASP A 86 -14.25 -7.09 -10.13
C ASP A 86 -15.19 -8.18 -9.54
N PRO A 87 -15.95 -7.89 -8.47
CA PRO A 87 -16.85 -8.87 -7.84
C PRO A 87 -17.96 -9.38 -8.77
N SER A 88 -18.38 -8.58 -9.77
CA SER A 88 -19.47 -8.95 -10.68
C SER A 88 -19.09 -10.08 -11.63
N THR A 89 -17.84 -10.09 -12.12
CA THR A 89 -17.31 -11.21 -12.93
C THR A 89 -17.26 -12.54 -12.18
N ARG A 90 -17.09 -12.52 -10.84
CA ARG A 90 -17.05 -13.76 -10.05
C ARG A 90 -18.41 -14.46 -10.00
N ALA A 91 -19.51 -13.71 -10.05
CA ALA A 91 -20.86 -14.26 -10.03
C ALA A 91 -21.34 -14.84 -11.37
N LEU A 92 -20.78 -14.38 -12.51
CA LEU A 92 -21.27 -14.74 -13.84
C LEU A 92 -20.57 -15.96 -14.46
N LEU A 93 -19.36 -16.29 -14.01
CA LEU A 93 -18.52 -17.36 -14.59
C LEU A 93 -18.51 -18.66 -13.79
N PHE A 94 -18.88 -18.62 -12.50
CA PHE A 94 -18.96 -19.79 -11.62
C PHE A 94 -20.28 -19.73 -10.83
N GLY A 95 -21.30 -20.44 -11.32
CA GLY A 95 -22.64 -20.37 -10.75
C GLY A 95 -22.74 -20.98 -9.36
N ALA A 96 -23.19 -20.18 -8.39
CA ALA A 96 -23.95 -20.53 -7.16
C ALA A 96 -23.53 -21.74 -6.29
N ALA A 97 -22.33 -22.29 -6.45
CA ALA A 97 -21.90 -23.54 -5.78
C ALA A 97 -20.46 -23.49 -5.24
N LEU A 98 -19.88 -22.30 -5.05
CA LEU A 98 -18.50 -22.10 -4.55
C LEU A 98 -18.37 -21.17 -3.33
N ASP A 99 -19.45 -20.94 -2.58
CA ASP A 99 -19.36 -20.32 -1.24
C ASP A 99 -18.58 -21.20 -0.23
N GLY A 100 -18.37 -22.48 -0.55
CA GLY A 100 -17.58 -23.44 0.24
C GLY A 100 -16.08 -23.50 -0.08
N LEU A 101 -15.53 -22.61 -0.92
CA LEU A 101 -14.10 -22.56 -1.28
C LEU A 101 -13.46 -21.19 -1.04
N ALA A 102 -13.91 -20.51 0.00
CA ALA A 102 -13.20 -19.37 0.61
C ALA A 102 -12.14 -19.89 1.60
N SER A 103 -11.16 -20.64 1.10
CA SER A 103 -10.11 -21.21 1.94
C SER A 103 -8.99 -20.21 2.23
N ASP A 104 -8.47 -20.32 3.45
CA ASP A 104 -7.16 -19.88 3.94
C ASP A 104 -6.97 -18.40 4.32
N PHE A 105 -6.14 -18.23 5.35
CA PHE A 105 -5.70 -16.94 5.89
C PHE A 105 -4.97 -16.12 4.81
N GLY A 106 -4.96 -14.79 4.95
CA GLY A 106 -4.01 -13.96 4.21
C GLY A 106 -4.15 -13.93 2.69
N SER A 107 -5.27 -14.38 2.13
CA SER A 107 -5.57 -14.35 0.69
C SER A 107 -5.78 -12.92 0.10
N LEU A 108 -5.14 -11.92 0.71
CA LEU A 108 -5.12 -10.47 0.49
C LEU A 108 -6.49 -9.78 0.51
N GLY A 109 -6.82 -9.26 1.69
CA GLY A 109 -7.78 -8.16 1.88
C GLY A 109 -7.25 -7.13 2.88
N VAL A 110 -7.96 -6.02 3.05
CA VAL A 110 -7.68 -5.05 4.13
C VAL A 110 -8.16 -5.65 5.47
N PRO A 111 -7.30 -5.69 6.52
CA PRO A 111 -7.55 -6.45 7.76
C PRO A 111 -8.64 -5.88 8.69
N TRP A 112 -9.62 -5.13 8.17
CA TRP A 112 -10.74 -4.59 8.95
C TRP A 112 -12.08 -4.55 8.19
N TYR A 113 -12.15 -5.16 7.00
CA TYR A 113 -13.15 -4.79 6.00
C TYR A 113 -14.37 -5.73 5.88
N PRO A 114 -15.58 -5.17 6.08
CA PRO A 114 -16.77 -5.55 5.34
C PRO A 114 -17.21 -4.42 4.37
N THR A 115 -17.61 -4.79 3.17
CA THR A 115 -18.25 -3.88 2.18
C THR A 115 -19.54 -3.26 2.74
N LYS A 116 -19.96 -2.04 2.37
CA LYS A 116 -19.49 -1.17 1.27
C LYS A 116 -19.23 0.28 1.71
N PHE A 117 -19.66 0.61 2.92
CA PHE A 117 -19.30 1.81 3.67
C PHE A 117 -19.12 1.33 5.12
N GLN A 118 -18.08 1.84 5.79
CA GLN A 118 -17.87 1.73 7.25
C GLN A 118 -17.33 0.37 7.74
N GLY A 119 -16.24 0.41 8.51
CA GLY A 119 -15.64 -0.77 9.15
C GLY A 119 -16.40 -1.20 10.41
N ARG A 120 -16.05 -2.36 10.99
CA ARG A 120 -16.59 -2.73 12.31
C ARG A 120 -15.94 -1.88 13.39
N SER A 121 -16.68 -0.96 13.99
CA SER A 121 -16.36 -0.48 15.34
C SER A 121 -17.08 -1.31 16.41
N LYS A 122 -16.85 -1.01 17.70
CA LYS A 122 -17.53 -1.67 18.83
C LYS A 122 -19.06 -1.63 18.79
N GLN A 123 -19.64 -0.77 17.94
CA GLN A 123 -21.09 -0.64 17.71
C GLN A 123 -21.49 -0.75 16.23
N GLY A 124 -20.57 -1.17 15.35
CA GLY A 124 -20.80 -1.12 13.89
C GLY A 124 -20.94 0.31 13.35
N LYS A 125 -20.37 1.28 14.06
CA LYS A 125 -20.38 2.72 13.74
C LYS A 125 -19.28 3.10 12.73
N SER A 126 -19.34 4.35 12.33
CA SER A 126 -19.41 4.69 10.92
C SER A 126 -18.91 6.09 10.63
N VAL A 127 -18.20 6.26 9.53
CA VAL A 127 -18.02 7.57 8.89
C VAL A 127 -19.32 8.02 8.20
N GLU A 128 -19.64 9.29 8.36
CA GLU A 128 -20.89 9.90 7.85
C GLU A 128 -20.76 10.38 6.39
N TRP A 129 -19.54 10.68 5.94
CA TRP A 129 -19.29 11.20 4.60
C TRP A 129 -19.35 10.10 3.53
N SER A 130 -19.84 10.49 2.35
CA SER A 130 -19.89 9.62 1.19
C SER A 130 -18.75 9.91 0.20
N ARG A 131 -18.59 9.04 -0.79
CA ARG A 131 -17.69 9.28 -1.93
C ARG A 131 -18.02 10.57 -2.70
N LYS A 132 -19.28 11.03 -2.68
CA LYS A 132 -19.69 12.30 -3.30
C LYS A 132 -19.08 13.49 -2.56
N ASP A 133 -18.98 13.41 -1.25
CA ASP A 133 -18.42 14.46 -0.40
C ASP A 133 -16.89 14.50 -0.52
N LEU A 134 -16.24 13.33 -0.60
CA LEU A 134 -14.82 13.23 -0.95
C LEU A 134 -14.51 13.84 -2.33
N LEU A 135 -15.32 13.55 -3.36
CA LEU A 135 -15.17 14.13 -4.70
C LEU A 135 -15.36 15.65 -4.72
N LYS A 136 -16.31 16.18 -3.92
CA LYS A 136 -16.48 17.62 -3.72
C LYS A 136 -15.28 18.23 -3.00
N GLY A 137 -14.75 17.55 -1.98
CA GLY A 137 -13.54 17.95 -1.27
C GLY A 137 -12.33 18.05 -2.20
N LEU A 138 -12.15 17.11 -3.12
CA LEU A 138 -11.08 17.15 -4.14
C LEU A 138 -11.20 18.36 -5.07
N GLU A 139 -12.42 18.73 -5.47
CA GLU A 139 -12.65 19.91 -6.33
C GLU A 139 -12.25 21.24 -5.67
N GLU A 140 -12.34 21.33 -4.34
CA GLU A 140 -11.81 22.46 -3.54
C GLU A 140 -10.29 22.30 -3.33
N PHE A 141 -9.84 21.13 -2.86
CA PHE A 141 -8.49 20.91 -2.38
C PHE A 141 -7.40 20.90 -3.46
N VAL A 142 -7.66 20.47 -4.70
CA VAL A 142 -6.62 20.48 -5.76
C VAL A 142 -6.05 21.89 -5.97
N LYS A 143 -6.94 22.90 -5.98
CA LYS A 143 -6.57 24.32 -6.11
C LYS A 143 -5.74 24.82 -4.92
N ILE A 144 -6.06 24.33 -3.72
CA ILE A 144 -5.30 24.62 -2.49
C ILE A 144 -3.90 23.99 -2.59
N TYR A 145 -3.80 22.70 -2.95
CA TYR A 145 -2.54 21.98 -3.05
C TYR A 145 -1.58 22.52 -4.14
N GLU A 146 -2.10 23.13 -5.21
CA GLU A 146 -1.30 23.88 -6.18
C GLU A 146 -0.55 25.05 -5.51
N THR A 147 -1.14 25.70 -4.49
CA THR A 147 -0.53 26.85 -3.79
C THR A 147 0.55 26.47 -2.75
N ARG A 148 0.69 25.19 -2.38
CA ARG A 148 1.56 24.72 -1.28
C ARG A 148 2.98 25.31 -1.31
N PRO A 149 3.57 25.69 -0.15
CA PRO A 149 4.92 26.27 -0.10
C PRO A 149 6.01 25.23 -0.39
N ILE A 150 5.77 23.96 -0.06
CA ILE A 150 6.74 22.86 -0.20
C ILE A 150 6.34 22.05 -1.44
N LYS A 151 6.88 22.42 -2.62
CA LYS A 151 6.54 21.74 -3.89
C LYS A 151 7.00 20.28 -3.89
N ASN A 152 8.23 20.02 -3.47
CA ASN A 152 8.79 18.68 -3.27
C ASN A 152 8.84 18.36 -1.76
N ASN A 153 7.89 17.56 -1.28
CA ASN A 153 7.80 17.13 0.12
C ASN A 153 8.45 15.75 0.38
N MET A 154 9.50 15.35 -0.35
CA MET A 154 10.22 14.09 -0.12
C MET A 154 10.52 13.85 1.38
N TYR A 155 10.21 12.63 1.85
CA TYR A 155 10.20 12.20 3.27
C TYR A 155 9.08 12.80 4.15
N GLY A 156 7.92 13.14 3.56
CA GLY A 156 6.68 13.43 4.29
C GLY A 156 5.47 13.34 3.36
N MET A 157 4.26 13.54 3.91
CA MET A 157 2.98 13.40 3.21
C MET A 157 2.94 13.84 1.73
N GLY A 158 2.39 12.97 0.88
CA GLY A 158 2.06 13.23 -0.52
C GLY A 158 0.72 13.95 -0.71
N PHE A 159 0.18 13.96 -1.93
CA PHE A 159 -1.12 14.55 -2.24
C PHE A 159 -2.26 13.90 -1.46
N ASP A 160 -2.32 12.57 -1.48
CA ASP A 160 -3.42 11.79 -0.94
C ASP A 160 -3.64 12.06 0.56
N HIS A 161 -2.60 11.92 1.38
CA HIS A 161 -2.64 12.24 2.81
C HIS A 161 -2.95 13.71 3.08
N SER A 162 -2.36 14.62 2.29
CA SER A 162 -2.66 16.05 2.42
C SER A 162 -4.14 16.35 2.16
N PHE A 163 -4.76 15.65 1.19
CA PHE A 163 -6.19 15.73 0.95
C PHE A 163 -7.00 15.14 2.12
N GLY A 164 -6.62 13.96 2.62
CA GLY A 164 -7.32 13.31 3.73
C GLY A 164 -7.29 14.12 5.03
N LEU A 165 -6.12 14.61 5.43
CA LEU A 165 -5.94 15.46 6.61
C LEU A 165 -6.75 16.77 6.49
N TRP A 166 -6.69 17.41 5.31
CA TRP A 166 -7.53 18.58 5.02
C TRP A 166 -9.02 18.25 5.12
N PHE A 167 -9.47 17.19 4.45
CA PHE A 167 -10.88 16.78 4.41
C PHE A 167 -11.41 16.48 5.81
N MET A 168 -10.65 15.76 6.64
CA MET A 168 -11.03 15.44 8.01
C MET A 168 -11.14 16.69 8.89
N ALA A 169 -10.18 17.62 8.81
CA ALA A 169 -10.26 18.88 9.53
C ALA A 169 -11.46 19.74 9.06
N ARG A 170 -11.76 19.77 7.75
CA ARG A 170 -12.96 20.43 7.19
C ARG A 170 -14.28 19.79 7.61
N TRP A 171 -14.31 18.46 7.79
CA TRP A 171 -15.50 17.73 8.20
C TRP A 171 -15.79 17.93 9.69
N LEU A 172 -14.81 17.63 10.54
CA LEU A 172 -14.93 17.67 12.00
C LEU A 172 -15.05 19.10 12.57
N LYS A 173 -14.45 20.09 11.91
CA LYS A 173 -14.43 21.51 12.32
C LYS A 173 -14.00 21.68 13.80
N PRO A 174 -12.79 21.23 14.16
CA PRO A 174 -12.30 21.29 15.52
C PRO A 174 -12.00 22.74 15.98
N ASP A 175 -12.08 22.95 17.29
CA ASP A 175 -11.71 24.21 17.96
C ASP A 175 -10.21 24.26 18.27
N LEU A 176 -9.56 23.08 18.34
CA LEU A 176 -8.12 22.91 18.49
C LEU A 176 -7.63 21.75 17.62
N MET A 177 -6.53 21.98 16.91
CA MET A 177 -5.79 20.93 16.19
C MET A 177 -4.44 20.71 16.86
N ILE A 178 -4.09 19.45 17.12
CA ILE A 178 -2.81 19.03 17.68
C ILE A 178 -2.09 18.19 16.62
N GLU A 179 -0.86 18.55 16.33
CA GLU A 179 0.06 17.85 15.44
C GLU A 179 1.23 17.32 16.28
N SER A 180 1.55 16.03 16.13
CA SER A 180 2.79 15.45 16.64
C SER A 180 3.54 14.89 15.45
N GLY A 181 4.62 15.56 15.03
CA GLY A 181 5.28 15.31 13.74
C GLY A 181 5.17 16.47 12.76
N ALA A 182 5.96 17.54 12.98
CA ALA A 182 5.91 18.72 12.11
C ALA A 182 6.76 18.61 10.83
N PHE A 183 7.89 17.89 10.89
CA PHE A 183 8.94 17.86 9.85
C PHE A 183 9.24 19.25 9.23
N LYS A 184 8.89 19.45 7.95
CA LYS A 184 9.07 20.73 7.21
C LYS A 184 7.91 21.72 7.39
N GLY A 185 6.86 21.37 8.15
CA GLY A 185 5.64 22.15 8.36
C GLY A 185 4.57 21.96 7.27
N HIS A 186 4.66 20.91 6.45
CA HIS A 186 3.69 20.68 5.36
C HIS A 186 2.30 20.28 5.90
N SER A 187 2.26 19.36 6.86
CA SER A 187 1.07 19.01 7.67
C SER A 187 0.46 20.26 8.33
N THR A 188 1.29 21.09 8.98
CA THR A 188 0.85 22.32 9.64
C THR A 188 0.23 23.31 8.64
N TRP A 189 0.78 23.40 7.42
CA TRP A 189 0.20 24.18 6.32
C TRP A 189 -1.15 23.61 5.88
N VAL A 190 -1.26 22.29 5.67
CA VAL A 190 -2.51 21.61 5.29
C VAL A 190 -3.62 21.88 6.31
N LEU A 191 -3.31 21.75 7.61
CA LEU A 191 -4.23 22.06 8.72
C LEU A 191 -4.67 23.54 8.69
N ARG A 192 -3.74 24.49 8.49
CA ARG A 192 -4.07 25.92 8.35
C ARG A 192 -4.94 26.21 7.12
N GLN A 193 -4.76 25.49 6.00
CA GLN A 193 -5.64 25.63 4.83
C GLN A 193 -7.03 24.98 5.03
N ALA A 194 -7.16 24.05 5.97
CA ALA A 194 -8.46 23.48 6.32
C ALA A 194 -9.27 24.42 7.23
N MET A 195 -8.61 24.94 8.26
CA MET A 195 -9.23 25.77 9.30
C MET A 195 -8.37 27.02 9.57
N PRO A 196 -8.55 28.11 8.80
CA PRO A 196 -7.67 29.29 8.85
C PRO A 196 -7.50 29.93 10.22
N GLU A 197 -8.55 29.97 11.05
CA GLU A 197 -8.52 30.63 12.37
C GLU A 197 -8.32 29.66 13.55
N THR A 198 -8.55 28.35 13.35
CA THR A 198 -8.44 27.34 14.42
C THR A 198 -7.02 27.26 14.96
N TRP A 199 -6.88 27.08 16.28
CA TRP A 199 -5.56 27.02 16.91
C TRP A 199 -4.84 25.71 16.61
N ILE A 200 -3.53 25.80 16.43
CA ILE A 200 -2.66 24.65 16.15
C ILE A 200 -1.60 24.56 17.25
N ILE A 201 -1.45 23.38 17.85
CA ILE A 201 -0.29 23.00 18.66
C ILE A 201 0.51 22.00 17.84
N SER A 202 1.82 22.19 17.75
CA SER A 202 2.70 21.30 16.98
C SER A 202 3.86 20.84 17.84
N LEU A 203 3.98 19.52 18.04
CA LEU A 203 5.06 18.87 18.79
C LEU A 203 6.07 18.32 17.79
N SER A 204 7.34 18.70 17.91
CA SER A 204 8.40 18.08 17.12
C SER A 204 9.79 18.32 17.71
N PRO A 205 10.69 17.32 17.76
CA PRO A 205 12.07 17.50 18.22
C PRO A 205 12.81 18.63 17.48
N ARG A 206 12.43 18.94 16.24
CA ARG A 206 13.09 19.94 15.39
C ARG A 206 12.08 20.89 14.73
N HIS A 207 12.05 22.15 15.20
CA HIS A 207 11.20 23.22 14.66
C HIS A 207 11.32 23.36 13.12
N PRO A 208 10.21 23.52 12.37
CA PRO A 208 10.24 23.58 10.90
C PRO A 208 11.18 24.63 10.30
N GLU A 209 11.41 25.76 10.99
CA GLU A 209 12.38 26.78 10.54
C GLU A 209 13.78 26.21 10.27
N LYS A 210 14.16 25.14 10.99
CA LYS A 210 15.50 24.54 10.93
C LYS A 210 15.72 23.78 9.61
N TYR A 211 14.71 23.71 8.75
CA TYR A 211 14.77 23.19 7.38
C TYR A 211 14.86 24.29 6.31
N LEU A 212 14.52 25.55 6.61
CA LEU A 212 14.66 26.69 5.67
C LEU A 212 16.08 26.87 5.14
N LYS A 213 17.10 26.44 5.90
CA LYS A 213 18.52 26.42 5.50
C LYS A 213 18.89 25.30 4.50
N LYS A 214 17.98 24.36 4.23
CA LYS A 214 18.17 23.21 3.33
C LYS A 214 17.20 23.20 2.14
N GLY A 215 16.14 24.00 2.17
CA GLY A 215 15.12 24.06 1.13
C GLY A 215 13.81 24.68 1.66
N PRO A 216 12.71 24.61 0.88
CA PRO A 216 11.41 25.09 1.32
C PRO A 216 10.91 24.39 2.59
N ALA A 217 10.38 25.19 3.51
CA ALA A 217 9.69 24.76 4.71
C ALA A 217 8.60 25.81 5.05
N TYR A 218 7.64 25.44 5.88
CA TYR A 218 6.57 26.31 6.36
C TYR A 218 6.66 26.47 7.87
N VAL A 219 6.35 27.68 8.36
CA VAL A 219 6.22 28.00 9.78
C VAL A 219 4.94 28.82 9.90
N ASP A 220 3.97 28.29 10.64
CA ASP A 220 2.69 28.97 10.86
C ASP A 220 2.83 29.98 12.01
N LYS A 221 2.49 31.25 11.77
CA LYS A 221 2.65 32.31 12.77
C LYS A 221 1.69 32.20 13.96
N ASN A 222 0.60 31.45 13.80
CA ASN A 222 -0.46 31.27 14.80
C ASN A 222 -0.41 29.86 15.43
N CYS A 223 0.60 29.06 15.09
CA CYS A 223 0.85 27.75 15.70
C CYS A 223 1.75 27.90 16.92
N THR A 224 1.47 27.14 17.97
CA THR A 224 2.33 27.01 19.14
C THR A 224 3.18 25.76 19.01
N TYR A 225 4.46 25.95 18.69
CA TYR A 225 5.41 24.86 18.52
C TYR A 225 6.12 24.52 19.83
N PHE A 226 5.99 23.27 20.29
CA PHE A 226 6.84 22.69 21.34
C PHE A 226 8.00 21.97 20.65
N ALA A 227 9.15 22.65 20.53
CA ALA A 227 10.25 22.17 19.69
C ALA A 227 11.65 22.55 20.17
N GLY A 228 12.64 21.73 19.80
CA GLY A 228 14.05 21.96 20.16
C GLY A 228 14.27 21.90 21.67
N LYS A 229 14.55 23.05 22.31
CA LYS A 229 14.69 23.14 23.77
C LYS A 229 13.36 23.11 24.52
N GLU A 230 12.27 23.42 23.83
CA GLU A 230 10.90 23.43 24.36
C GLU A 230 10.11 22.20 23.85
N PHE A 231 10.80 21.19 23.31
CA PHE A 231 10.19 19.94 22.91
C PHE A 231 9.77 19.13 24.15
N VAL A 232 8.56 18.60 24.09
CA VAL A 232 7.99 17.64 25.05
C VAL A 232 7.21 16.60 24.25
N ASP A 233 7.35 15.33 24.62
CA ASP A 233 6.61 14.24 23.98
C ASP A 233 5.10 14.37 24.24
N PHE A 234 4.26 13.98 23.27
CA PHE A 234 2.80 14.01 23.39
C PHE A 234 2.27 13.37 24.68
N GLY A 235 2.87 12.28 25.15
CA GLY A 235 2.48 11.61 26.40
C GLY A 235 3.02 12.23 27.69
N SER A 236 3.81 13.30 27.60
CA SER A 236 4.39 14.06 28.72
C SER A 236 3.91 15.51 28.79
N VAL A 237 3.00 15.92 27.89
CA VAL A 237 2.36 17.23 27.91
C VAL A 237 1.28 17.28 29.00
N ASP A 238 1.28 18.35 29.80
CA ASP A 238 0.15 18.71 30.66
C ASP A 238 -1.00 19.26 29.80
N TRP A 239 -1.77 18.34 29.22
CA TRP A 239 -2.92 18.67 28.39
C TRP A 239 -3.99 19.45 29.17
N GLY A 240 -4.23 19.11 30.44
CA GLY A 240 -5.22 19.79 31.28
C GLY A 240 -4.94 21.29 31.41
N SER A 241 -3.71 21.65 31.78
CA SER A 241 -3.29 23.06 31.90
C SER A 241 -3.30 23.80 30.56
N ILE A 242 -2.86 23.14 29.47
CA ILE A 242 -2.88 23.74 28.12
C ILE A 242 -4.31 23.98 27.61
N LEU A 243 -5.21 23.00 27.77
CA LEU A 243 -6.60 23.08 27.31
C LEU A 243 -7.37 24.13 28.13
N MET A 244 -7.21 24.14 29.46
CA MET A 244 -7.76 25.16 30.35
C MET A 244 -7.28 26.57 29.96
N LYS A 245 -5.96 26.76 29.76
CA LYS A 245 -5.38 28.04 29.30
C LYS A 245 -5.92 28.49 27.94
N ARG A 246 -6.42 27.56 27.12
CA ARG A 246 -7.04 27.81 25.82
C ARG A 246 -8.57 27.89 25.84
N GLY A 247 -9.22 27.68 26.99
CA GLY A 247 -10.68 27.66 27.09
C GLY A 247 -11.35 26.44 26.41
N ILE A 248 -10.59 25.39 26.10
CA ILE A 248 -11.13 24.16 25.49
C ILE A 248 -11.68 23.27 26.59
N SER A 249 -13.00 23.19 26.68
CA SER A 249 -13.74 22.31 27.61
C SER A 249 -14.28 21.03 26.98
N ASP A 250 -14.51 21.03 25.66
CA ASP A 250 -15.03 19.88 24.91
C ASP A 250 -13.92 19.16 24.14
N LEU A 251 -13.51 17.99 24.64
CA LEU A 251 -12.45 17.18 24.05
C LEU A 251 -12.88 16.44 22.76
N SER A 252 -14.19 16.37 22.48
CA SER A 252 -14.69 15.89 21.18
C SER A 252 -14.50 16.92 20.06
N ARG A 253 -14.19 18.18 20.41
CA ARG A 253 -13.87 19.25 19.45
C ARG A 253 -12.37 19.45 19.25
N VAL A 254 -11.55 18.50 19.70
CA VAL A 254 -10.10 18.45 19.47
C VAL A 254 -9.76 17.36 18.45
N LEU A 255 -8.99 17.72 17.43
CA LEU A 255 -8.42 16.79 16.45
C LEU A 255 -6.93 16.60 16.73
N VAL A 256 -6.47 15.35 16.82
CA VAL A 256 -5.05 15.00 16.96
C VAL A 256 -4.56 14.29 15.69
N PHE A 257 -3.41 14.71 15.17
CA PHE A 257 -2.71 14.12 14.02
C PHE A 257 -1.30 13.67 14.42
N PHE A 258 -0.95 12.43 14.08
CA PHE A 258 0.34 11.81 14.37
C PHE A 258 1.09 11.47 13.07
N ASP A 259 2.29 12.02 12.92
CA ASP A 259 3.28 11.91 11.83
C ASP A 259 4.70 11.89 12.48
N ASP A 260 4.82 11.20 13.61
CA ASP A 260 6.01 11.20 14.48
C ASP A 260 6.75 9.85 14.57
N HIS A 261 6.32 8.87 13.76
CA HIS A 261 6.87 7.51 13.68
C HIS A 261 7.07 6.83 15.04
N GLN A 262 6.20 7.15 15.99
CA GLN A 262 6.06 6.43 17.25
C GLN A 262 4.95 5.37 17.11
N ASN A 263 5.08 4.30 17.88
CA ASN A 263 4.10 3.21 17.96
C ASN A 263 2.66 3.73 18.17
N GLU A 264 1.73 3.37 17.26
CA GLU A 264 0.37 3.91 17.27
C GLU A 264 -0.43 3.47 18.50
N LEU A 265 -0.19 2.27 19.03
CA LEU A 265 -0.83 1.80 20.27
C LEU A 265 -0.42 2.64 21.49
N LYS A 266 0.85 3.07 21.54
CA LYS A 266 1.39 3.98 22.55
C LYS A 266 0.72 5.36 22.42
N ARG A 267 0.61 5.90 21.20
CA ARG A 267 -0.09 7.17 20.94
C ARG A 267 -1.61 7.10 21.23
N LEU A 268 -2.28 6.03 20.84
CA LEU A 268 -3.69 5.75 21.16
C LEU A 268 -3.92 5.74 22.68
N LYS A 269 -3.10 4.98 23.44
CA LYS A 269 -3.19 4.92 24.90
C LYS A 269 -2.94 6.29 25.55
N GLN A 270 -1.97 7.07 25.06
CA GLN A 270 -1.72 8.43 25.53
C GLN A 270 -2.90 9.38 25.23
N ALA A 271 -3.49 9.30 24.03
CA ALA A 271 -4.60 10.15 23.63
C ALA A 271 -5.90 9.85 24.40
N LEU A 272 -6.19 8.55 24.63
CA LEU A 272 -7.29 8.11 25.49
C LEU A 272 -7.12 8.59 26.94
N ASN A 273 -5.91 8.49 27.50
CA ASN A 273 -5.61 9.00 28.84
C ASN A 273 -5.76 10.53 28.95
N ALA A 274 -5.55 11.27 27.84
CA ALA A 274 -5.81 12.70 27.74
C ALA A 274 -7.27 13.06 27.38
N GLY A 275 -8.14 12.06 27.15
CA GLY A 275 -9.55 12.24 26.83
C GLY A 275 -9.86 12.64 25.38
N PHE A 276 -8.89 12.61 24.47
CA PHE A 276 -9.10 12.96 23.06
C PHE A 276 -9.78 11.84 22.29
N GLN A 277 -10.75 12.20 21.44
CA GLN A 277 -11.60 11.23 20.72
C GLN A 277 -11.30 11.10 19.22
N HIS A 278 -10.83 12.17 18.56
CA HIS A 278 -10.64 12.20 17.11
C HIS A 278 -9.15 12.19 16.77
N LEU A 279 -8.65 11.04 16.30
CA LEU A 279 -7.24 10.81 16.03
C LEU A 279 -7.04 10.47 14.54
N ILE A 280 -5.94 10.95 13.97
CA ILE A 280 -5.47 10.56 12.63
C ILE A 280 -4.02 10.10 12.75
N PHE A 281 -3.70 8.95 12.15
CA PHE A 281 -2.34 8.41 12.05
C PHE A 281 -1.91 8.38 10.58
N GLU A 282 -0.78 9.01 10.28
CA GLU A 282 0.02 8.80 9.06
C GLU A 282 0.70 7.42 9.11
N ASP A 283 1.11 6.90 7.95
CA ASP A 283 1.96 5.71 7.81
C ASP A 283 1.41 4.48 8.57
N ASN A 284 0.09 4.24 8.50
CA ASN A 284 -0.63 3.10 9.11
C ASN A 284 -0.30 1.79 8.38
N TYR A 285 0.93 1.31 8.61
CA TYR A 285 1.65 0.35 7.77
C TYR A 285 0.97 -1.01 7.56
N ASP A 286 1.21 -1.57 6.37
CA ASP A 286 0.90 -2.97 6.06
C ASP A 286 1.76 -3.93 6.91
N THR A 287 1.15 -5.03 7.37
CA THR A 287 1.78 -6.10 8.15
C THR A 287 3.00 -6.67 7.42
N GLY A 288 4.12 -6.82 8.14
CA GLY A 288 5.44 -7.14 7.58
C GLY A 288 6.24 -5.93 7.09
N SER A 289 5.71 -4.70 7.19
CA SER A 289 6.36 -3.47 6.74
C SER A 289 6.28 -2.33 7.76
N GLY A 290 7.04 -1.25 7.54
CA GLY A 290 6.99 -0.05 8.38
C GLY A 290 8.12 0.10 9.38
N ASP A 291 8.22 1.29 9.97
CA ASP A 291 9.24 1.64 10.99
C ASP A 291 8.69 1.77 12.41
N HIS A 292 7.36 1.74 12.59
CA HIS A 292 6.68 1.67 13.86
C HIS A 292 5.50 0.68 13.79
N TYR A 293 4.98 0.29 14.95
CA TYR A 293 3.87 -0.66 15.06
C TYR A 293 2.53 0.07 14.87
N SER A 294 1.83 -0.23 13.78
CA SER A 294 0.62 0.49 13.35
C SER A 294 -0.67 -0.09 13.94
N LEU A 295 -1.78 0.67 13.90
CA LEU A 295 -3.10 0.11 14.20
C LEU A 295 -3.45 -1.02 13.22
N ARG A 296 -3.04 -0.90 11.97
CA ARG A 296 -3.27 -1.92 10.95
C ARG A 296 -2.50 -3.21 11.17
N HIS A 297 -1.28 -3.16 11.72
CA HIS A 297 -0.59 -4.36 12.23
C HIS A 297 -1.42 -5.02 13.31
N ILE A 298 -1.93 -4.25 14.27
CA ILE A 298 -2.70 -4.76 15.43
C ILE A 298 -4.02 -5.39 14.99
N CYS A 299 -4.72 -4.74 14.07
CA CYS A 299 -5.96 -5.18 13.47
C CYS A 299 -5.80 -6.38 12.52
N ASP A 300 -4.57 -6.71 12.08
CA ASP A 300 -4.33 -7.89 11.25
C ASP A 300 -4.44 -9.18 12.09
N GLN A 301 -5.57 -9.86 11.97
CA GLN A 301 -5.93 -11.00 12.82
C GLN A 301 -6.65 -12.09 12.03
N TYR A 302 -6.36 -13.36 12.34
CA TYR A 302 -6.93 -14.54 11.68
C TYR A 302 -8.47 -14.62 11.69
N TYR A 303 -9.12 -14.05 12.72
CA TYR A 303 -10.57 -14.03 12.86
C TYR A 303 -11.23 -12.86 12.09
N ILE A 304 -10.43 -12.01 11.44
CA ILE A 304 -10.89 -10.88 10.64
C ILE A 304 -10.65 -11.18 9.16
N ARG A 305 -11.68 -10.92 8.33
CA ARG A 305 -11.69 -11.32 6.92
C ARG A 305 -10.55 -10.63 6.14
N GLY A 306 -9.63 -11.44 5.61
CA GLY A 306 -8.48 -10.95 4.84
C GLY A 306 -7.28 -10.53 5.70
N GLY A 307 -7.36 -10.71 7.01
CA GLY A 307 -6.24 -10.65 7.94
C GLY A 307 -5.77 -12.03 8.42
N GLY A 308 -4.69 -12.05 9.20
CA GLY A 308 -3.90 -13.23 9.52
C GLY A 308 -3.12 -13.74 8.31
N HIS A 309 -1.93 -14.29 8.51
CA HIS A 309 -1.03 -14.67 7.40
C HIS A 309 -0.46 -16.08 7.54
N SER A 310 -0.10 -16.66 6.39
CA SER A 310 0.52 -17.98 6.25
C SER A 310 2.00 -17.86 5.93
N CYS A 311 2.84 -18.41 6.81
CA CYS A 311 4.29 -18.46 6.61
C CYS A 311 4.77 -19.69 5.82
N PHE A 312 3.87 -20.52 5.30
CA PHE A 312 4.24 -21.66 4.47
C PHE A 312 4.66 -21.23 3.06
N ILE A 313 5.82 -21.72 2.60
CA ILE A 313 6.41 -21.42 1.29
C ILE A 313 5.51 -21.81 0.10
N GLU A 314 4.76 -22.90 0.22
CA GLU A 314 3.86 -23.41 -0.83
C GLU A 314 2.44 -22.81 -0.76
N SER A 315 2.18 -21.89 0.19
CA SER A 315 0.86 -21.28 0.36
C SER A 315 0.43 -20.43 -0.84
N ASP A 316 -0.88 -20.37 -1.06
CA ASP A 316 -1.46 -19.53 -2.10
C ASP A 316 -1.23 -18.03 -1.81
N GLU A 317 -1.15 -17.63 -0.54
CA GLU A 317 -0.71 -16.28 -0.12
C GLU A 317 0.73 -15.99 -0.58
N ALA A 318 1.71 -16.83 -0.25
CA ALA A 318 3.11 -16.64 -0.67
C ALA A 318 3.21 -16.58 -2.21
N ARG A 319 2.49 -17.45 -2.91
CA ARG A 319 2.39 -17.48 -4.38
C ARG A 319 1.77 -16.22 -4.98
N ILE A 320 0.82 -15.58 -4.30
CA ILE A 320 0.21 -14.32 -4.73
C ILE A 320 1.15 -13.14 -4.42
N ARG A 321 1.67 -13.04 -3.19
CA ARG A 321 2.59 -11.97 -2.77
C ARG A 321 3.83 -11.89 -3.66
N MET A 322 4.48 -13.02 -3.96
CA MET A 322 5.62 -13.09 -4.90
C MET A 322 5.30 -12.54 -6.30
N LYS A 323 4.05 -12.65 -6.77
CA LYS A 323 3.62 -12.05 -8.04
C LYS A 323 3.43 -10.54 -7.89
N ARG A 324 2.85 -10.07 -6.78
CA ARG A 324 2.51 -8.67 -6.53
C ARG A 324 3.73 -7.80 -6.19
N LYS A 325 4.74 -8.35 -5.51
CA LYS A 325 6.05 -7.73 -5.25
C LYS A 325 6.76 -7.20 -6.50
N ARG A 326 6.44 -7.75 -7.67
CA ARG A 326 7.01 -7.35 -8.99
C ARG A 326 6.39 -6.07 -9.57
N PHE A 327 5.30 -5.58 -8.98
CA PHE A 327 4.52 -4.44 -9.47
C PHE A 327 4.35 -3.32 -8.42
N TRP A 328 4.40 -3.65 -7.13
CA TRP A 328 4.13 -2.73 -6.04
C TRP A 328 5.30 -2.68 -5.05
N GLU A 329 5.81 -1.49 -4.75
CA GLU A 329 7.03 -1.25 -3.96
C GLU A 329 6.89 -1.72 -2.50
N LYS A 330 5.75 -1.41 -1.88
CA LYS A 330 5.41 -1.75 -0.49
C LYS A 330 4.62 -3.06 -0.37
N ALA A 331 4.37 -3.80 -1.45
CA ALA A 331 3.99 -5.21 -1.29
C ALA A 331 5.14 -5.94 -0.59
N VAL A 332 4.83 -6.82 0.35
CA VAL A 332 5.81 -7.69 1.00
C VAL A 332 5.58 -9.15 0.64
N ASP A 333 6.66 -9.86 0.32
CA ASP A 333 6.63 -11.32 0.15
C ASP A 333 6.70 -12.07 1.49
N ARG A 334 6.76 -13.41 1.45
CA ARG A 334 6.77 -14.25 2.66
C ARG A 334 8.03 -14.01 3.51
N ASP A 335 9.19 -13.85 2.90
CA ASP A 335 10.47 -13.77 3.61
C ASP A 335 10.67 -12.39 4.26
N GLU A 336 10.05 -11.36 3.68
CA GLU A 336 9.89 -10.04 4.30
C GLU A 336 8.84 -10.05 5.44
N LEU A 337 7.75 -10.79 5.28
CA LEU A 337 6.62 -10.84 6.21
C LEU A 337 6.89 -11.63 7.50
N CYS A 338 7.49 -12.82 7.38
CA CYS A 338 7.51 -13.81 8.45
C CYS A 338 8.83 -13.83 9.23
N GLY A 339 8.74 -13.81 10.57
CA GLY A 339 9.85 -14.09 11.48
C GLY A 339 10.27 -15.56 11.50
N ASN A 340 11.19 -15.90 12.40
CA ASN A 340 11.79 -17.23 12.47
C ASN A 340 10.85 -18.27 13.10
N GLY A 341 9.91 -17.84 13.95
CA GLY A 341 8.87 -18.67 14.57
C GLY A 341 7.51 -18.58 13.88
N GLU A 342 7.49 -18.42 12.55
CA GLU A 342 6.28 -18.11 11.75
C GLU A 342 5.60 -16.79 12.18
N GLU A 343 6.39 -15.87 12.74
CA GLU A 343 5.93 -14.62 13.36
C GLU A 343 5.58 -13.58 12.28
N TRP A 344 4.36 -13.60 11.76
CA TRP A 344 3.92 -12.65 10.72
C TRP A 344 3.46 -11.28 11.25
N TRP A 345 3.14 -11.18 12.55
CA TRP A 345 2.55 -9.96 13.13
C TRP A 345 3.57 -8.82 13.32
N GLY A 346 3.06 -7.58 13.31
CA GLY A 346 3.92 -6.38 13.36
C GLY A 346 4.85 -6.35 12.16
N VAL A 347 6.16 -6.29 12.43
CA VAL A 347 7.19 -6.66 11.43
C VAL A 347 7.96 -7.86 11.94
N ARG A 348 7.70 -9.04 11.36
CA ARG A 348 8.42 -10.30 11.67
C ARG A 348 8.43 -10.66 13.17
N GLY A 349 7.32 -10.40 13.89
CA GLY A 349 7.20 -10.58 15.34
C GLY A 349 7.58 -9.37 16.20
N TYR A 350 8.11 -8.30 15.61
CA TYR A 350 8.58 -7.11 16.34
C TYR A 350 7.54 -5.99 16.37
N MET A 351 7.29 -5.51 17.58
CA MET A 351 6.65 -4.25 17.88
C MET A 351 7.70 -3.12 17.77
N ARG A 352 7.65 -2.39 16.66
CA ARG A 352 8.56 -1.26 16.38
C ARG A 352 8.09 0.03 17.04
N ASP A 353 9.04 0.90 17.37
CA ASP A 353 8.83 2.25 17.90
C ASP A 353 10.04 3.14 17.56
N ASP A 354 9.85 4.46 17.61
CA ASP A 354 10.86 5.49 17.39
C ASP A 354 11.68 5.34 16.09
N PHE A 355 11.03 5.47 14.92
CA PHE A 355 11.68 5.35 13.60
C PHE A 355 12.51 4.05 13.43
N ASN A 356 12.01 2.92 13.96
CA ASN A 356 12.68 1.62 13.99
C ASN A 356 14.03 1.59 14.77
N HIS A 357 14.33 2.60 15.60
CA HIS A 357 15.46 2.52 16.53
C HIS A 357 15.13 1.64 17.76
N SER A 358 13.84 1.47 18.09
CA SER A 358 13.37 0.56 19.13
C SER A 358 12.60 -0.61 18.51
N ASN A 359 13.04 -1.83 18.82
CA ASN A 359 12.46 -3.08 18.30
C ASN A 359 12.26 -4.07 19.45
N ARG A 360 11.01 -4.27 19.89
CA ARG A 360 10.67 -5.26 20.92
C ARG A 360 9.94 -6.45 20.30
N ALA A 361 10.50 -7.65 20.40
CA ALA A 361 9.77 -8.87 20.04
C ALA A 361 8.54 -9.03 20.95
N ILE A 362 7.38 -9.38 20.38
CA ILE A 362 6.14 -9.63 21.12
C ILE A 362 5.61 -11.02 20.77
N SER A 363 5.04 -11.71 21.75
CA SER A 363 4.38 -12.99 21.50
C SER A 363 3.07 -12.79 20.73
N TYR A 364 2.60 -13.83 20.04
CA TYR A 364 1.28 -13.83 19.42
C TYR A 364 0.16 -13.51 20.41
N GLU A 365 0.25 -14.02 21.65
CA GLU A 365 -0.72 -13.71 22.72
C GLU A 365 -0.70 -12.21 23.07
N GLU A 366 0.48 -11.60 23.24
CA GLU A 366 0.56 -10.16 23.51
C GLU A 366 0.01 -9.34 22.32
N HIS A 367 0.31 -9.74 21.09
CA HIS A 367 -0.23 -9.14 19.88
C HIS A 367 -1.77 -9.21 19.84
N PHE A 368 -2.35 -10.38 20.14
CA PHE A 368 -3.80 -10.60 20.22
C PHE A 368 -4.46 -9.78 21.36
N GLN A 369 -3.86 -9.71 22.55
CA GLN A 369 -4.37 -8.87 23.64
C GLN A 369 -4.31 -7.37 23.30
N ASN A 370 -3.30 -6.94 22.54
CA ASN A 370 -3.26 -5.57 22.00
C ASN A 370 -4.39 -5.32 20.98
N SER A 371 -4.76 -6.31 20.17
CA SER A 371 -5.96 -6.23 19.31
C SER A 371 -7.25 -6.09 20.13
N ARG A 372 -7.44 -6.91 21.17
CA ARG A 372 -8.64 -6.81 22.04
C ARG A 372 -8.74 -5.46 22.76
N PHE A 373 -7.63 -4.87 23.16
CA PHE A 373 -7.62 -3.49 23.67
C PHE A 373 -8.10 -2.48 22.60
N VAL A 374 -7.55 -2.55 21.38
CA VAL A 374 -7.91 -1.66 20.25
C VAL A 374 -9.39 -1.81 19.87
N GLU A 375 -9.90 -3.04 19.76
CA GLU A 375 -11.33 -3.33 19.54
C GLU A 375 -12.24 -2.69 20.60
N SER A 376 -11.85 -2.70 21.87
CA SER A 376 -12.70 -2.21 22.96
C SER A 376 -12.88 -0.69 22.97
N VAL A 377 -11.95 0.07 22.36
CA VAL A 377 -11.95 1.53 22.37
C VAL A 377 -12.36 2.18 21.04
N LEU A 378 -12.31 1.46 19.91
CA LEU A 378 -12.67 1.99 18.59
C LEU A 378 -14.19 2.18 18.40
N ASP A 379 -14.60 3.44 18.23
CA ASP A 379 -15.96 3.86 17.82
C ASP A 379 -16.10 4.06 16.31
N VAL A 380 -15.01 4.40 15.61
CA VAL A 380 -14.90 4.43 14.15
C VAL A 380 -13.46 4.05 13.76
N TYR A 381 -13.30 3.27 12.69
CA TYR A 381 -12.01 3.05 12.00
C TYR A 381 -12.22 3.31 10.50
N TRP A 382 -11.43 4.19 9.90
CA TRP A 382 -11.50 4.52 8.48
C TRP A 382 -10.12 4.85 7.90
N GLU A 383 -9.61 3.93 7.07
CA GLU A 383 -8.50 4.22 6.17
C GLU A 383 -8.97 5.17 5.06
N LEU A 384 -8.22 6.25 4.84
CA LEU A 384 -8.37 7.12 3.68
C LEU A 384 -8.10 6.31 2.41
N PRO A 385 -9.05 6.18 1.47
CA PRO A 385 -8.78 5.51 0.20
C PRO A 385 -7.84 6.35 -0.68
N PRO A 386 -7.02 5.73 -1.56
CA PRO A 386 -6.21 6.45 -2.54
C PRO A 386 -7.09 7.38 -3.40
N VAL A 387 -6.60 8.57 -3.72
CA VAL A 387 -7.39 9.59 -4.43
C VAL A 387 -7.80 9.11 -5.82
N ALA A 388 -6.90 8.43 -6.53
CA ALA A 388 -7.16 7.87 -7.84
C ALA A 388 -6.30 6.62 -8.10
N GLY A 389 -6.88 5.64 -8.79
CA GLY A 389 -6.24 4.35 -9.05
C GLY A 389 -4.90 4.44 -9.82
N PRO A 390 -4.05 3.40 -9.77
CA PRO A 390 -2.70 3.44 -10.35
C PRO A 390 -2.66 3.73 -11.85
N SER A 391 -3.70 3.40 -12.63
CA SER A 391 -3.78 3.74 -14.06
C SER A 391 -3.94 5.25 -14.34
N LEU A 392 -4.27 6.04 -13.31
CA LEU A 392 -4.46 7.49 -13.40
C LEU A 392 -3.31 8.27 -12.74
N THR A 393 -2.76 7.73 -11.65
CA THR A 393 -1.69 8.38 -10.86
C THR A 393 -0.29 7.89 -11.19
N HIS A 394 -0.17 6.72 -11.85
CA HIS A 394 1.08 6.00 -12.12
C HIS A 394 1.89 5.63 -10.86
N GLN A 395 1.32 5.74 -9.66
CA GLN A 395 2.02 5.37 -8.43
C GLN A 395 2.12 3.85 -8.30
N THR A 396 3.31 3.37 -7.95
CA THR A 396 3.58 1.93 -7.67
C THR A 396 3.84 1.69 -6.19
N ARG A 397 3.71 2.71 -5.33
CA ARG A 397 4.12 2.61 -3.92
C ARG A 397 3.32 1.56 -3.15
N TYR A 398 1.99 1.64 -3.16
CA TYR A 398 1.13 0.73 -2.40
C TYR A 398 0.64 -0.47 -3.21
N ASP A 399 0.14 -1.50 -2.52
CA ASP A 399 -0.52 -2.65 -3.15
C ASP A 399 -2.07 -2.47 -3.16
N PRO A 400 -2.73 -2.41 -4.33
CA PRO A 400 -4.19 -2.22 -4.41
C PRO A 400 -5.06 -3.37 -3.87
N ALA A 401 -4.52 -4.57 -3.59
CA ALA A 401 -5.26 -5.63 -2.89
C ALA A 401 -5.17 -5.50 -1.35
N ARG A 402 -4.34 -4.56 -0.87
CA ARG A 402 -4.19 -4.18 0.53
C ARG A 402 -4.50 -2.69 0.72
N ALA A 403 -5.48 -2.16 -0.01
CA ALA A 403 -6.02 -0.81 0.19
C ALA A 403 -7.54 -0.79 -0.08
N SER A 404 -8.21 0.28 0.32
CA SER A 404 -9.61 0.54 -0.03
C SER A 404 -9.77 0.99 -1.49
N ASP A 405 -10.95 0.77 -2.08
CA ASP A 405 -11.28 1.22 -3.44
C ASP A 405 -11.03 2.73 -3.62
N PRO A 406 -10.29 3.17 -4.67
CA PRO A 406 -9.88 4.56 -4.80
C PRO A 406 -11.07 5.51 -5.06
N ILE A 407 -10.95 6.75 -4.58
CA ILE A 407 -12.00 7.78 -4.69
C ILE A 407 -12.36 8.01 -6.16
N ILE A 408 -11.38 7.90 -7.07
CA ILE A 408 -11.54 7.83 -8.52
C ILE A 408 -11.01 6.48 -9.02
N GLU A 409 -11.90 5.61 -9.51
CA GLU A 409 -11.54 4.32 -10.12
C GLU A 409 -10.59 4.46 -11.32
N ASP A 410 -9.86 3.39 -11.59
CA ASP A 410 -9.08 3.23 -12.81
C ASP A 410 -9.92 3.45 -14.09
N GLY A 411 -9.28 3.97 -15.15
CA GLY A 411 -9.94 4.30 -16.40
C GLY A 411 -10.87 5.52 -16.37
N ARG A 412 -11.19 6.11 -15.20
CA ARG A 412 -12.08 7.30 -15.08
C ARG A 412 -11.37 8.63 -15.42
N PHE A 413 -10.51 8.63 -16.44
CA PHE A 413 -9.61 9.75 -16.79
C PHE A 413 -10.33 11.09 -16.97
N GLY A 414 -11.51 11.11 -17.60
CA GLY A 414 -12.30 12.35 -17.76
C GLY A 414 -12.80 12.99 -16.45
N LEU A 415 -12.89 12.22 -15.36
CA LEU A 415 -13.16 12.77 -14.01
C LEU A 415 -11.87 13.29 -13.38
N PHE A 416 -10.78 12.54 -13.48
CA PHE A 416 -9.44 12.90 -12.99
C PHE A 416 -8.94 14.22 -13.62
N GLN A 417 -9.10 14.38 -14.94
CA GLN A 417 -8.77 15.60 -15.67
C GLN A 417 -9.68 16.78 -15.26
N ARG A 418 -10.99 16.57 -15.13
CA ARG A 418 -11.95 17.62 -14.75
C ARG A 418 -11.71 18.16 -13.34
N LEU A 419 -11.30 17.31 -12.40
CA LEU A 419 -10.90 17.72 -11.04
C LEU A 419 -9.54 18.43 -10.98
N GLY A 420 -8.83 18.53 -12.12
CA GLY A 420 -7.51 19.18 -12.20
C GLY A 420 -6.33 18.30 -11.80
N LEU A 421 -6.56 17.10 -11.27
CA LEU A 421 -5.51 16.17 -10.81
C LEU A 421 -4.49 15.84 -11.91
N ALA A 422 -4.93 15.76 -13.17
CA ALA A 422 -4.06 15.55 -14.34
C ALA A 422 -3.10 16.72 -14.66
N LYS A 423 -3.15 17.83 -13.92
CA LYS A 423 -2.16 18.93 -13.99
C LYS A 423 -1.04 18.80 -12.97
N LEU A 424 -1.22 17.98 -11.93
CA LEU A 424 -0.23 17.76 -10.90
C LEU A 424 0.86 16.82 -11.42
N GLU A 425 2.11 17.05 -11.03
CA GLU A 425 3.19 16.12 -11.32
C GLU A 425 2.88 14.73 -10.73
N THR A 426 3.12 13.65 -11.48
CA THR A 426 2.91 12.27 -10.98
C THR A 426 3.69 11.97 -9.68
N SER A 427 4.80 12.70 -9.46
CA SER A 427 5.59 12.70 -8.23
C SER A 427 4.78 12.93 -6.96
N VAL A 428 3.70 13.74 -6.99
CA VAL A 428 2.93 14.09 -5.78
C VAL A 428 2.06 12.95 -5.27
N PHE A 429 1.71 11.99 -6.14
CA PHE A 429 0.95 10.80 -5.80
C PHE A 429 1.84 9.63 -5.37
N ASN A 430 3.16 9.68 -5.62
CA ASN A 430 4.08 8.60 -5.27
C ASN A 430 4.47 8.60 -3.77
N GLY A 431 3.46 8.66 -2.91
CA GLY A 431 3.58 8.84 -1.46
C GLY A 431 2.56 8.07 -0.62
N TYR A 432 1.51 7.49 -1.20
CA TYR A 432 0.50 6.75 -0.43
C TYR A 432 1.10 5.53 0.30
N THR A 433 1.21 5.67 1.62
CA THR A 433 0.95 4.59 2.59
C THR A 433 -0.53 4.73 3.01
N GLN A 434 -1.11 3.75 3.69
CA GLN A 434 -2.43 3.93 4.31
C GLN A 434 -2.35 4.99 5.42
N MET A 435 -3.35 5.86 5.52
CA MET A 435 -3.53 6.83 6.61
C MET A 435 -4.91 6.59 7.21
N VAL A 436 -5.02 6.54 8.53
CA VAL A 436 -6.27 6.15 9.20
C VAL A 436 -6.79 7.26 10.11
N TYR A 437 -8.08 7.55 9.99
CA TYR A 437 -8.85 8.26 11.01
C TYR A 437 -9.51 7.23 11.93
N VAL A 438 -9.39 7.45 13.23
CA VAL A 438 -10.16 6.71 14.24
C VAL A 438 -10.93 7.68 15.13
N GLN A 439 -12.16 7.27 15.47
CA GLN A 439 -12.85 7.83 16.63
C GLN A 439 -12.74 6.83 17.77
N VAL A 440 -12.39 7.31 18.96
CA VAL A 440 -12.17 6.46 20.14
C VAL A 440 -12.87 7.02 21.37
N SER A 441 -13.27 6.13 22.26
CA SER A 441 -13.65 6.47 23.63
C SER A 441 -13.36 5.30 24.56
N ALA A 442 -13.12 5.60 25.83
CA ALA A 442 -12.95 4.58 26.85
C ALA A 442 -14.15 3.62 26.86
N SER A 443 -13.86 2.33 27.04
CA SER A 443 -14.89 1.30 27.22
C SER A 443 -15.75 1.65 28.43
N ALA A 444 -17.08 1.65 28.26
CA ALA A 444 -17.99 1.83 29.38
C ALA A 444 -17.89 0.60 30.31
N SER A 445 -17.45 0.85 31.55
CA SER A 445 -17.27 -0.13 32.63
C SER A 445 -18.56 -0.41 33.38
#